data_AF-A0A957K1C5-F1
#
_entry.id   AF-A0A957K1C5-F1
#
_cell.length_a   1.000
_cell.length_b   1.000
_cell.length_c   1.000
_cell.angle_alpha   90.00
_cell.angle_beta   90.00
_cell.angle_gamma   90.00
#
_symmetry.space_group_name_H-M   'P 1'
#
loop_
_entity.id
_entity.type
_entity.pdbx_description
1 polymer ?
#
loop_
_entity_poly.entity_id
_entity_poly.type
_entity_poly.pdbx_seq_one_letter_code
_entity_poly.pdbx_strand_id
1 'polypeptide(L)'
;MIKRLFLLLSLIVILAACGGTETAAPAALSDPGSLPLNISAETAAQYQNRDDVLLIDVREQYEYDESHIPGITLIPMSELEGRLSEIP
;
A
#
# COMPACT_ATOMS: atom_id res chain seq x y z
N MET A 1 2.28 -35.55 40.65
CA MET A 1 2.13 -34.07 40.61
C MET A 1 3.18 -33.42 39.69
N ILE A 2 4.44 -33.87 39.69
CA ILE A 2 5.53 -33.38 38.82
C ILE A 2 5.25 -33.49 37.31
N LYS A 3 4.58 -34.55 36.83
CA LYS A 3 4.22 -34.71 35.40
C LYS A 3 3.21 -33.67 34.90
N ARG A 4 2.30 -33.19 35.76
CA ARG A 4 1.35 -32.11 35.42
C ARG A 4 2.05 -30.75 35.42
N LEU A 5 3.01 -30.56 36.32
CA LEU A 5 3.87 -29.37 36.34
C LEU A 5 4.76 -29.30 35.09
N PHE A 6 5.31 -30.42 34.64
CA PHE A 6 6.12 -30.50 33.42
C PHE A 6 5.29 -30.24 32.15
N LEU A 7 4.06 -30.76 32.10
CA LEU A 7 3.11 -30.54 30.99
C LEU A 7 2.65 -29.08 30.88
N LEU A 8 2.46 -28.41 32.04
CA LEU A 8 2.11 -26.99 32.08
C LEU A 8 3.29 -26.10 31.70
N LEU A 9 4.51 -26.45 32.11
CA LEU A 9 5.72 -25.70 31.74
C LEU A 9 6.00 -25.78 30.23
N SER A 10 5.79 -26.94 29.61
CA SER A 10 5.95 -27.11 28.16
C SER A 10 4.91 -26.33 27.33
N LEU A 11 3.70 -26.13 27.86
CA LEU A 11 2.63 -25.39 27.17
C LEU A 11 2.89 -23.88 27.16
N ILE A 12 3.57 -23.35 28.18
CA ILE A 12 3.93 -21.93 28.28
C ILE A 12 5.05 -21.56 27.29
N VAL A 13 5.97 -22.48 27.02
CA VAL A 13 7.09 -22.25 26.08
C VAL A 13 6.60 -22.12 24.62
N ILE A 14 5.49 -22.77 24.25
CA ILE A 14 4.93 -22.71 22.89
C ILE A 14 4.26 -21.35 22.61
N LEU A 15 3.74 -20.66 23.63
CA LEU A 15 3.07 -19.36 23.48
C LEU A 15 4.04 -18.18 23.26
N ALA A 16 5.33 -18.34 23.57
CA ALA A 16 6.33 -17.27 23.46
C ALA A 16 6.99 -17.18 22.06
N ALA A 17 6.59 -18.03 21.10
CA ALA A 17 7.25 -18.14 19.79
C ALA A 17 6.69 -17.20 18.70
N CYS A 18 5.80 -16.26 19.04
CA CYS A 18 5.33 -15.22 18.11
C CYS A 18 5.87 -13.86 18.53
N GLY A 19 7.03 -13.47 17.99
CA GLY A 19 7.60 -12.16 18.31
C GLY A 19 8.89 -11.90 17.56
N GLY A 20 8.83 -11.84 16.23
CA GLY A 20 10.02 -11.63 15.41
C GLY A 20 9.73 -11.45 13.93
N THR A 21 8.77 -10.61 13.59
CA THR A 21 8.76 -9.95 12.28
C THR A 21 8.91 -8.47 12.53
N GLU A 22 10.15 -8.00 12.57
CA GLU A 22 10.45 -6.61 12.24
C GLU A 22 10.03 -6.43 10.79
N THR A 23 8.74 -6.12 10.57
CA THR A 23 8.33 -5.39 9.39
C THR A 23 9.06 -4.07 9.52
N ALA A 24 10.18 -3.94 8.81
CA ALA A 24 10.84 -2.66 8.61
C ALA A 24 9.75 -1.64 8.31
N ALA A 25 9.65 -0.63 9.17
CA ALA A 25 8.78 0.50 8.92
C ALA A 25 9.05 0.98 7.48
N PRO A 26 8.02 1.27 6.66
CA PRO A 26 8.25 1.75 5.32
C PRO A 26 9.24 2.91 5.41
N ALA A 27 10.31 2.80 4.63
CA ALA A 27 11.33 3.84 4.53
C ALA A 27 10.61 5.19 4.42
N ALA A 28 11.03 6.15 5.24
CA ALA A 28 10.42 7.48 5.31
C ALA A 28 10.06 7.96 3.90
N LEU A 29 8.79 8.34 3.71
CA LEU A 29 8.25 8.70 2.40
C LEU A 29 9.15 9.75 1.74
N SER A 30 9.81 9.36 0.66
CA SER A 30 10.72 10.22 -0.10
C SER A 30 9.98 11.46 -0.64
N ASP A 31 10.74 12.48 -1.02
CA ASP A 31 10.21 13.58 -1.83
C ASP A 31 9.59 13.02 -3.13
N PRO A 32 8.29 13.23 -3.40
CA PRO A 32 7.65 12.72 -4.61
C PRO A 32 8.33 13.24 -5.89
N GLY A 33 8.96 14.42 -5.86
CA GLY A 33 9.72 14.99 -6.98
C GLY A 33 11.03 14.26 -7.29
N SER A 34 11.49 13.38 -6.41
CA SER A 34 12.74 12.61 -6.57
C SER A 34 12.52 11.19 -7.09
N LEU A 35 11.27 10.80 -7.35
CA LEU A 35 10.94 9.45 -7.81
C LEU A 35 11.42 9.20 -9.24
N PRO A 36 11.83 7.97 -9.58
CA PRO A 36 12.07 7.60 -10.97
C PRO A 36 10.77 7.65 -11.78
N LEU A 37 10.90 7.73 -13.11
CA LEU A 37 9.76 7.81 -14.03
C LEU A 37 8.74 6.67 -13.84
N ASN A 38 9.22 5.46 -13.51
CA ASN A 38 8.39 4.31 -13.23
C ASN A 38 8.68 3.81 -11.81
N ILE A 39 7.62 3.57 -11.05
CA ILE A 39 7.67 3.03 -9.69
C ILE A 39 6.84 1.76 -9.59
N SER A 40 7.04 0.99 -8.53
CA SER A 40 6.21 -0.19 -8.25
C SER A 40 4.85 0.22 -7.69
N ALA A 41 3.86 -0.68 -7.77
CA ALA A 41 2.54 -0.46 -7.17
C ALA A 41 2.63 -0.30 -5.64
N GLU A 42 3.53 -1.03 -4.98
CA GLU A 42 3.77 -0.92 -3.54
C GLU A 42 4.33 0.45 -3.17
N THR A 43 5.12 1.05 -4.06
CA THR A 43 5.65 2.41 -3.87
C THR A 43 4.53 3.41 -4.05
N ALA A 44 3.73 3.33 -5.12
CA ALA A 44 2.60 4.22 -5.37
C ALA A 44 1.58 4.22 -4.21
N ALA A 45 1.30 3.05 -3.64
CA ALA A 45 0.40 2.89 -2.49
C ALA A 45 0.87 3.66 -1.25
N GLN A 46 2.19 3.87 -1.07
CA GLN A 46 2.73 4.67 0.04
C GLN A 46 2.41 6.17 -0.10
N TYR A 47 2.10 6.65 -1.32
CA TYR A 47 1.78 8.05 -1.59
C TYR A 47 0.27 8.32 -1.72
N GLN A 48 -0.58 7.28 -1.79
CA GLN A 48 -2.01 7.41 -2.09
C GLN A 48 -2.77 8.39 -1.18
N ASN A 49 -2.38 8.51 0.09
CA ASN A 49 -3.07 9.34 1.08
C ASN A 49 -2.31 10.64 1.42
N ARG A 50 -1.34 11.04 0.59
CA ARG A 50 -0.60 12.29 0.80
C ARG A 50 -1.34 13.46 0.15
N ASP A 51 -1.47 14.55 0.88
CA ASP A 51 -2.14 15.77 0.39
C ASP A 51 -1.37 16.48 -0.74
N ASP A 52 -0.08 16.18 -0.90
CA ASP A 52 0.80 16.75 -1.93
C ASP A 52 0.96 15.85 -3.17
N VAL A 53 0.17 14.77 -3.29
CA VAL A 53 0.23 13.85 -4.42
C VAL A 53 -1.18 13.53 -4.93
N LEU A 54 -1.39 13.68 -6.24
CA LEU A 54 -2.59 13.23 -6.93
C LEU A 54 -2.30 11.95 -7.73
N LEU A 55 -2.99 10.86 -7.43
CA LEU A 55 -2.97 9.63 -8.23
C LEU A 55 -4.13 9.66 -9.23
N ILE A 56 -3.81 9.46 -10.51
CA ILE A 56 -4.78 9.46 -11.61
C ILE A 56 -4.71 8.11 -12.33
N ASP A 57 -5.87 7.48 -12.52
CA ASP A 57 -6.03 6.33 -13.41
C ASP A 57 -6.29 6.85 -14.83
N VAL A 58 -5.44 6.44 -15.79
CA VAL A 58 -5.51 6.88 -17.18
C VAL A 58 -5.99 5.79 -18.14
N ARG A 59 -6.52 4.69 -17.61
CA ARG A 59 -7.11 3.60 -18.37
C ARG A 59 -8.48 3.98 -18.96
N GLU A 60 -9.05 3.10 -19.77
CA GLU A 60 -10.40 3.28 -20.30
C GLU A 60 -11.48 2.94 -19.27
N GLN A 61 -12.68 3.51 -19.44
CA GLN A 61 -13.79 3.36 -18.49
C GLN A 61 -14.13 1.90 -18.17
N TYR A 62 -14.13 1.02 -19.17
CA TYR A 62 -14.47 -0.39 -18.96
C TYR A 62 -13.45 -1.11 -18.07
N GLU A 63 -12.16 -0.76 -18.14
CA GLU A 63 -11.10 -1.35 -17.30
C GLU A 63 -11.21 -0.87 -15.86
N TYR A 64 -11.58 0.41 -15.69
CA TYR A 64 -11.85 1.00 -14.38
C TYR A 64 -13.08 0.34 -13.72
N ASP A 65 -14.15 0.15 -14.49
CA ASP A 65 -15.40 -0.45 -14.02
C ASP A 65 -15.21 -1.93 -13.60
N GLU A 66 -14.33 -2.66 -14.29
CA GLU A 66 -13.94 -4.02 -13.90
C GLU A 66 -13.21 -4.03 -12.55
N SER A 67 -12.23 -3.15 -12.36
CA SER A 67 -11.55 -2.94 -11.08
C SER A 67 -10.69 -1.68 -11.07
N HIS A 68 -10.62 -1.03 -9.91
CA HIS A 68 -9.80 0.17 -9.70
C HIS A 68 -9.41 0.35 -8.23
N ILE A 69 -8.46 1.25 -7.98
CA ILE A 69 -8.08 1.68 -6.64
C ILE A 69 -9.22 2.56 -6.07
N PRO A 70 -9.82 2.22 -4.91
CA PRO A 70 -10.92 3.01 -4.35
C PRO A 70 -10.55 4.49 -4.15
N GLY A 71 -11.41 5.38 -4.62
CA GLY A 71 -11.22 6.83 -4.49
C GLY A 71 -10.22 7.46 -5.46
N ILE A 72 -9.62 6.68 -6.38
CA ILE A 72 -8.75 7.23 -7.42
C ILE A 72 -9.58 8.00 -8.46
N THR A 73 -9.02 9.08 -9.00
CA THR A 73 -9.66 9.83 -10.07
C THR A 73 -9.37 9.17 -11.41
N LEU A 74 -10.42 8.88 -12.20
CA LEU A 74 -10.30 8.42 -13.58
C LEU A 74 -10.27 9.60 -14.56
N ILE A 75 -9.22 9.68 -15.36
CA ILE A 75 -9.14 10.55 -16.54
C ILE A 75 -8.59 9.71 -17.69
N PRO A 76 -9.45 9.13 -18.55
CA PRO A 76 -8.97 8.27 -19.63
C PRO A 76 -7.92 8.96 -20.49
N MET A 77 -6.92 8.21 -20.96
CA MET A 77 -5.82 8.76 -21.77
C MET A 77 -6.33 9.54 -22.99
N SER A 78 -7.44 9.09 -23.60
CA SER A 78 -8.09 9.75 -24.73
C SER A 78 -8.71 11.11 -24.39
N GLU A 79 -9.01 11.38 -23.12
CA GLU A 79 -9.61 12.63 -22.63
C GLU A 79 -8.61 13.54 -21.92
N LEU A 80 -7.45 13.00 -21.50
CA LEU A 80 -6.49 13.66 -20.62
C LEU A 80 -6.09 15.05 -21.11
N GLU A 81 -5.78 15.20 -22.39
CA GLU A 81 -5.39 16.48 -22.98
C GLU A 81 -6.47 17.55 -22.83
N GLY A 82 -7.75 17.17 -22.97
CA GLY A 82 -8.89 18.08 -22.82
C GLY A 82 -9.27 18.40 -21.37
N ARG A 83 -8.76 17.62 -20.42
CA ARG A 83 -9.10 17.68 -18.99
C ARG A 83 -7.93 18.10 -18.09
N LEU A 84 -6.83 18.60 -18.68
CA LEU A 84 -5.66 19.09 -17.92
C LEU A 84 -5.99 20.14 -16.86
N SER A 85 -7.08 20.92 -17.04
CA SER A 85 -7.54 21.89 -16.05
C SER A 85 -8.07 21.28 -14.75
N GLU A 86 -8.31 19.96 -14.71
CA GLU A 86 -8.71 19.24 -13.49
C GLU A 86 -7.50 18.86 -12.62
N ILE A 87 -6.28 18.95 -13.16
CA ILE A 87 -5.04 18.60 -12.47
C ILE A 87 -4.48 19.87 -11.79
N PRO A 88 -4.25 19.85 -10.46
CA PRO A 88 -3.79 21.02 -9.68
C PRO A 88 -2.34 21.43 -9.96
#